data_AF-A0A9W6CU81-F1
#
_entry.id   AF-A0A9W6CU81-F1
#
_cell.length_a   1.000
_cell.length_b   1.000
_cell.length_c   1.000
_cell.angle_alpha   90.00
_cell.angle_beta   90.00
_cell.angle_gamma   90.00
#
_symmetry.space_group_name_H-M   'P 1'
#
loop_
_entity.id
_entity.type
_entity.pdbx_description
1 polymer ?
#
loop_
_entity_poly.entity_id
_entity_poly.type
_entity_poly.pdbx_seq_one_letter_code
_entity_poly.pdbx_strand_id
1 'polypeptide(L)'
;MMQPTSRDDLLAQSELRLWELLHHVDTMSSYQRRHPLPGEGRDRTVTDVLAHLRAWHALFVGWMETDAAGRVPAFPADGYTWAELDELNVELRERFRLDDLDAAIEALHASHAAAEAMLANLDDEVLTDPDRYPWLQGHPLIGTAHECLGGHYAWAREELRSRYDGSSGTLAGDTDAGPFVGQEGVPDDDAIADASADGPTETVEPVPEA
;
A
#
# COMPACT_ATOMS: atom_id res chain seq x y z
N MET A 1 -11.23 1.29 8.07
CA MET A 1 -11.37 2.75 8.26
C MET A 1 -12.03 3.37 7.04
N MET A 2 -12.48 4.63 7.11
CA MET A 2 -13.01 5.32 5.94
C MET A 2 -11.84 5.71 5.03
N GLN A 3 -11.88 5.32 3.76
CA GLN A 3 -10.87 5.70 2.77
C GLN A 3 -11.00 7.21 2.46
N PRO A 4 -9.89 7.94 2.27
CA PRO A 4 -9.92 9.35 1.94
C PRO A 4 -10.48 9.58 0.54
N THR A 5 -11.17 10.70 0.35
CA THR A 5 -11.91 11.01 -0.89
C THR A 5 -11.41 12.25 -1.62
N SER A 6 -10.52 13.03 -1.02
CA SER A 6 -9.83 14.18 -1.60
C SER A 6 -8.42 14.29 -1.03
N ARG A 7 -7.58 15.14 -1.63
CA ARG A 7 -6.26 15.47 -1.10
C ARG A 7 -6.33 16.01 0.32
N ASP A 8 -7.22 16.97 0.55
CA ASP A 8 -7.32 17.63 1.86
C ASP A 8 -7.78 16.61 2.93
N ASP A 9 -8.66 15.68 2.57
CA ASP A 9 -9.07 14.57 3.43
C ASP A 9 -7.91 13.57 3.67
N LEU A 10 -7.17 13.19 2.64
CA LEU A 10 -5.97 12.33 2.76
C LEU A 10 -4.94 12.92 3.72
N LEU A 11 -4.55 14.19 3.52
CA LEU A 11 -3.57 14.88 4.34
C LEU A 11 -4.06 15.01 5.79
N ALA A 12 -5.29 15.49 5.99
CA ALA A 12 -5.88 15.64 7.32
C ALA A 12 -6.00 14.31 8.07
N GLN A 13 -6.38 13.23 7.39
CA GLN A 13 -6.41 11.90 7.99
C GLN A 13 -5.00 11.40 8.32
N SER A 14 -4.02 11.62 7.44
CA SER A 14 -2.65 11.17 7.68
C SER A 14 -2.02 11.86 8.91
N GLU A 15 -2.18 13.17 9.04
CA GLU A 15 -1.73 13.95 10.20
C GLU A 15 -2.43 13.53 11.49
N LEU A 16 -3.76 13.40 11.46
CA LEU A 16 -4.53 12.97 12.63
C LEU A 16 -4.07 11.59 13.11
N ARG A 17 -3.88 10.64 12.19
CA ARG A 17 -3.50 9.26 12.55
C ARG A 17 -2.05 9.17 13.01
N LEU A 18 -1.14 9.95 12.43
CA LEU A 18 0.22 10.06 12.94
C LEU A 18 0.23 10.61 14.36
N TRP A 19 -0.52 11.69 14.61
CA TRP A 19 -0.65 12.27 15.96
C TRP A 19 -1.21 11.24 16.94
N GLU A 20 -2.25 10.51 16.58
CA GLU A 20 -2.85 9.49 17.45
C GLU A 20 -1.87 8.35 17.77
N LEU A 21 -1.08 7.89 16.79
CA LEU A 21 -0.03 6.89 16.99
C LEU A 21 1.05 7.41 17.94
N LEU A 22 1.60 8.58 17.67
CA LEU A 22 2.69 9.14 18.48
C LEU A 22 2.23 9.51 19.88
N HIS A 23 0.99 10.01 20.03
CA HIS A 23 0.38 10.20 21.33
C HIS A 23 0.22 8.88 22.08
N HIS A 24 -0.20 7.80 21.40
CA HIS A 24 -0.24 6.48 22.03
C HIS A 24 1.14 6.07 22.54
N VAL A 25 2.18 6.17 21.70
CA VAL A 25 3.57 5.90 22.09
C VAL A 25 3.99 6.75 23.29
N ASP A 26 3.61 8.03 23.32
CA ASP A 26 3.91 8.94 24.44
C ASP A 26 3.11 8.65 25.72
N THR A 27 2.04 7.87 25.65
CA THR A 27 1.33 7.39 26.85
C THR A 27 1.82 6.02 27.33
N MET A 28 2.56 5.28 26.49
CA MET A 28 3.16 4.01 26.89
C MET A 28 4.17 4.21 28.01
N SER A 29 4.25 3.24 28.92
CA SER A 29 5.23 3.25 30.00
C SER A 29 6.66 3.17 29.47
N SER A 30 7.59 3.70 30.27
CA SER A 30 9.03 3.56 30.07
C SER A 30 9.49 2.12 29.82
N TYR A 31 8.83 1.13 30.44
CA TYR A 31 9.12 -0.28 30.21
C TYR A 31 8.71 -0.70 28.79
N GLN A 32 7.47 -0.43 28.39
CA GLN A 32 6.95 -0.80 27.08
C GLN A 32 7.76 -0.19 25.93
N ARG A 33 8.17 1.09 26.05
CA ARG A 33 8.98 1.76 25.03
C ARG A 33 10.38 1.16 24.83
N ARG A 34 10.95 0.49 25.85
CA ARG A 34 12.36 0.03 25.86
C ARG A 34 12.55 -1.47 25.77
N HIS A 35 11.47 -2.25 25.85
CA HIS A 35 11.54 -3.71 25.85
C HIS A 35 10.85 -4.28 24.62
N PRO A 36 11.17 -5.54 24.27
CA PRO A 36 10.49 -6.21 23.18
C PRO A 36 8.97 -6.21 23.35
N LEU A 37 8.25 -6.10 22.23
CA LEU A 37 6.81 -6.30 22.18
C LEU A 37 6.50 -7.74 22.65
N PRO A 38 5.42 -7.95 23.43
CA PRO A 38 5.01 -9.29 23.81
C PRO A 38 4.66 -10.14 22.57
N GLY A 39 4.88 -11.45 22.62
CA GLY A 39 4.58 -12.36 21.51
C GLY A 39 5.60 -12.36 20.37
N GLU A 40 5.36 -13.20 19.37
CA GLU A 40 6.19 -13.30 18.16
C GLU A 40 5.69 -12.34 17.07
N GLY A 41 6.54 -11.98 16.13
CA GLY A 41 6.21 -11.07 15.04
C GLY A 41 7.45 -10.56 14.33
N ARG A 42 7.27 -10.01 13.13
CA ARG A 42 8.33 -9.34 12.38
C ARG A 42 8.93 -8.21 13.20
N ASP A 43 8.09 -7.28 13.65
CA ASP A 43 8.51 -6.14 14.45
C ASP A 43 8.61 -6.53 15.92
N ARG A 44 9.78 -6.28 16.51
CA ARG A 44 10.12 -6.78 17.84
C ARG A 44 10.07 -5.71 18.91
N THR A 45 10.07 -4.44 18.52
CA THR A 45 10.09 -3.28 19.42
C THR A 45 9.19 -2.19 18.89
N VAL A 46 8.85 -1.20 19.73
CA VAL A 46 8.16 0.02 19.25
C VAL A 46 8.96 0.68 18.14
N THR A 47 10.29 0.72 18.27
CA THR A 47 11.18 1.30 17.27
C THR A 47 11.13 0.56 15.93
N ASP A 48 11.00 -0.77 15.94
CA ASP A 48 10.82 -1.57 14.72
C ASP A 48 9.51 -1.18 14.00
N VAL A 49 8.40 -1.02 14.74
CA VAL A 49 7.11 -0.60 14.17
C VAL A 49 7.21 0.80 13.54
N LEU A 50 7.86 1.76 14.21
CA LEU A 50 8.04 3.10 13.65
C LEU A 50 8.99 3.10 12.43
N ALA A 51 10.04 2.28 12.47
CA ALA A 51 10.95 2.09 11.34
C ALA A 51 10.25 1.44 10.13
N HIS A 52 9.29 0.55 10.38
CA HIS A 52 8.47 -0.06 9.34
C HIS A 52 7.64 0.99 8.58
N LEU A 53 6.94 1.87 9.30
CA LEU A 53 6.20 2.98 8.71
C LEU A 53 7.10 3.87 7.84
N ARG A 54 8.27 4.24 8.38
CA ARG A 54 9.28 5.01 7.63
C ARG A 54 9.74 4.30 6.36
N ALA A 55 9.90 2.98 6.39
CA ALA A 55 10.32 2.20 5.23
C ALA A 55 9.28 2.30 4.10
N TRP A 56 7.99 2.21 4.43
CA TRP A 56 6.90 2.38 3.46
C TRP A 56 6.76 3.81 2.94
N HIS A 57 7.01 4.82 3.76
CA HIS A 57 7.13 6.20 3.25
C HIS A 57 8.26 6.32 2.22
N ALA A 58 9.42 5.70 2.48
CA ALA A 58 10.55 5.75 1.57
C ALA A 58 10.27 5.02 0.24
N LEU A 59 9.55 3.89 0.28
CA LEU A 59 9.06 3.22 -0.92
C LEU A 59 8.10 4.12 -1.70
N PHE A 60 7.07 4.67 -1.02
CA PHE A 60 6.08 5.56 -1.62
C PHE A 60 6.73 6.77 -2.33
N VAL A 61 7.59 7.48 -1.62
CA VAL A 61 8.35 8.61 -2.15
C VAL A 61 9.20 8.16 -3.34
N GLY A 62 9.90 7.03 -3.23
CA GLY A 62 10.73 6.48 -4.31
C GLY A 62 9.93 6.11 -5.57
N TRP A 63 8.71 5.59 -5.42
CA TRP A 63 7.83 5.33 -6.55
C TRP A 63 7.45 6.63 -7.26
N MET A 64 7.03 7.63 -6.51
CA MET A 64 6.64 8.93 -7.07
C MET A 64 7.81 9.66 -7.76
N GLU A 65 9.01 9.62 -7.18
CA GLU A 65 10.21 10.20 -7.80
C GLU A 65 10.62 9.46 -9.08
N THR A 66 10.46 8.13 -9.11
CA THR A 66 10.77 7.32 -10.29
C THR A 66 9.80 7.62 -11.43
N ASP A 67 8.50 7.71 -11.13
CA ASP A 67 7.46 8.10 -12.08
C ASP A 67 7.69 9.52 -12.61
N ALA A 68 7.96 10.49 -11.73
CA ALA A 68 8.26 11.87 -12.10
C ALA A 68 9.50 12.00 -13.01
N ALA A 69 10.44 11.06 -12.92
CA ALA A 69 11.60 10.96 -13.80
C ALA A 69 11.30 10.28 -15.16
N GLY A 70 10.04 9.93 -15.44
CA GLY A 70 9.61 9.25 -16.67
C GLY A 70 9.99 7.77 -16.72
N ARG A 71 10.23 7.14 -15.56
CA ARG A 71 10.55 5.71 -15.44
C ARG A 71 9.40 4.98 -14.75
N VAL A 72 9.31 3.67 -14.98
CA VAL A 72 8.31 2.83 -14.30
C VAL A 72 8.86 2.40 -12.93
N PRO A 73 8.18 2.72 -11.82
CA PRO A 73 8.57 2.23 -10.49
C PRO A 73 8.51 0.71 -10.38
N ALA A 74 9.44 0.12 -9.63
CA ALA A 74 9.29 -1.25 -9.16
C ALA A 74 8.31 -1.27 -7.98
N PHE A 75 7.19 -1.95 -8.16
CA PHE A 75 6.05 -1.94 -7.24
C PHE A 75 5.67 -3.38 -6.86
N PRO A 76 5.83 -3.80 -5.59
CA PRO A 76 6.21 -2.99 -4.42
C PRO A 76 7.71 -2.61 -4.34
N ALA A 77 8.62 -3.48 -4.80
CA ALA A 77 10.05 -3.23 -4.79
C ALA A 77 10.78 -4.07 -5.85
N ASP A 78 12.03 -3.72 -6.17
CA ASP A 78 12.84 -4.48 -7.11
C ASP A 78 13.03 -5.92 -6.63
N GLY A 79 12.64 -6.89 -7.46
CA GLY A 79 12.77 -8.31 -7.17
C GLY A 79 11.69 -8.89 -6.24
N TYR A 80 10.66 -8.10 -5.90
CA TYR A 80 9.55 -8.53 -5.04
C TYR A 80 8.20 -8.36 -5.72
N THR A 81 7.32 -9.33 -5.49
CA THR A 81 5.89 -9.26 -5.76
C THR A 81 5.10 -9.03 -4.48
N TRP A 82 3.82 -8.66 -4.60
CA TRP A 82 2.92 -8.56 -3.44
C TRP A 82 2.71 -9.90 -2.72
N ALA A 83 2.96 -11.04 -3.38
CA ALA A 83 2.94 -12.35 -2.74
C ALA A 83 4.17 -12.59 -1.83
N GLU A 84 5.26 -11.85 -2.06
CA GLU A 84 6.52 -11.93 -1.31
C GLU A 84 6.63 -10.78 -0.30
N LEU A 85 5.50 -10.16 0.06
CA LEU A 85 5.43 -9.00 0.93
C LEU A 85 6.03 -9.26 2.32
N ASP A 86 5.83 -10.45 2.89
CA ASP A 86 6.39 -10.82 4.18
C ASP A 86 7.93 -10.84 4.15
N GLU A 87 8.51 -11.36 3.06
CA GLU A 87 9.96 -11.39 2.86
C GLU A 87 10.52 -9.98 2.66
N LEU A 88 9.86 -9.17 1.81
CA LEU A 88 10.18 -7.75 1.64
C LEU A 88 10.16 -7.02 2.99
N ASN A 89 9.14 -7.26 3.80
CA ASN A 89 8.99 -6.61 5.11
C ASN A 89 10.11 -6.98 6.08
N VAL A 90 10.61 -8.23 6.05
CA VAL A 90 11.80 -8.64 6.82
C VAL A 90 13.03 -7.87 6.36
N GLU A 91 13.24 -7.73 5.06
CA GLU A 91 14.38 -6.95 4.53
C GLU A 91 14.27 -5.46 4.88
N LEU A 92 13.09 -4.86 4.72
CA LEU A 92 12.83 -3.47 5.07
C LEU A 92 13.11 -3.23 6.56
N ARG A 93 12.71 -4.15 7.43
CA ARG A 93 13.00 -4.06 8.86
C ARG A 93 14.51 -3.97 9.12
N GLU A 94 15.31 -4.85 8.52
CA GLU A 94 16.77 -4.82 8.72
C GLU A 94 17.40 -3.56 8.10
N ARG A 95 16.92 -3.09 6.94
CA ARG A 95 17.44 -1.90 6.25
C ARG A 95 17.13 -0.59 6.96
N PHE A 96 15.93 -0.46 7.52
CA PHE A 96 15.44 0.77 8.16
C PHE A 96 15.58 0.78 9.67
N ARG A 97 16.13 -0.30 10.24
CA ARG A 97 16.28 -0.48 11.68
C ARG A 97 16.90 0.74 12.35
N LEU A 98 16.27 1.14 13.44
CA LEU A 98 16.77 2.12 14.39
C LEU A 98 16.70 1.50 15.78
N ASP A 99 17.72 1.73 16.60
CA ASP A 99 17.73 1.21 17.98
C ASP A 99 17.24 2.26 19.00
N ASP A 100 17.29 3.55 18.63
CA ASP A 100 16.85 4.67 19.47
C ASP A 100 15.44 5.12 19.12
N LEU A 101 14.58 5.25 20.14
CA LEU A 101 13.17 5.60 19.95
C LEU A 101 12.98 7.05 19.50
N ASP A 102 13.72 7.98 20.08
CA ASP A 102 13.59 9.40 19.74
C ASP A 102 14.04 9.62 18.28
N ALA A 103 15.14 8.99 17.86
CA ALA A 103 15.58 8.99 16.47
C ALA A 103 14.55 8.36 15.51
N ALA A 104 13.83 7.31 15.93
CA ALA A 104 12.78 6.72 15.11
C ALA A 104 11.55 7.62 14.98
N ILE A 105 11.16 8.32 16.04
CA ILE A 105 10.08 9.32 16.01
C ILE A 105 10.47 10.48 15.08
N GLU A 106 11.69 11.01 15.20
CA GLU A 106 12.20 12.07 14.33
C GLU A 106 12.23 11.64 12.86
N ALA A 107 12.73 10.42 12.59
CA ALA A 107 12.80 9.89 11.23
C ALA A 107 11.42 9.61 10.64
N LEU A 108 10.46 9.19 11.46
CA LEU A 108 9.07 9.00 11.04
C LEU A 108 8.42 10.34 10.67
N HIS A 109 8.57 11.37 11.51
CA HIS A 109 8.10 12.72 11.19
C HIS A 109 8.71 13.27 9.89
N ALA A 110 10.03 13.13 9.73
CA ALA A 110 10.71 13.63 8.53
C ALA A 110 10.23 12.92 7.26
N SER A 111 10.03 11.61 7.32
CA SER A 111 9.54 10.83 6.16
C SER A 111 8.07 11.07 5.87
N HIS A 112 7.23 11.28 6.89
CA HIS A 112 5.85 11.72 6.73
C HIS A 112 5.77 13.07 6.01
N ALA A 113 6.51 14.07 6.49
CA ALA A 113 6.53 15.41 5.89
C ALA A 113 6.99 15.39 4.42
N ALA A 114 7.92 14.50 4.07
CA ALA A 114 8.34 14.31 2.67
C ALA A 114 7.22 13.75 1.79
N ALA A 115 6.49 12.73 2.28
CA ALA A 115 5.36 12.16 1.56
C ALA A 115 4.20 13.17 1.41
N GLU A 116 3.87 13.90 2.48
CA GLU A 116 2.86 14.96 2.43
C GLU A 116 3.22 16.07 1.45
N ALA A 117 4.48 16.51 1.42
CA ALA A 117 4.92 17.55 0.49
C ALA A 117 4.72 17.13 -0.98
N MET A 118 4.86 15.84 -1.30
CA MET A 118 4.54 15.35 -2.65
C MET A 118 3.04 15.40 -2.93
N LEU A 119 2.24 14.89 -1.99
CA LEU A 119 0.78 14.80 -2.13
C LEU A 119 0.10 16.17 -2.17
N ALA A 120 0.61 17.15 -1.41
CA ALA A 120 0.09 18.52 -1.34
C ALA A 120 0.12 19.26 -2.69
N ASN A 121 0.99 18.82 -3.62
CA ASN A 121 1.16 19.41 -4.94
C ASN A 121 0.32 18.73 -6.03
N LEU A 122 -0.45 17.70 -5.70
CA LEU A 122 -1.32 17.00 -6.65
C LEU A 122 -2.75 17.53 -6.58
N ASP A 123 -3.49 17.37 -7.67
CA ASP A 123 -4.92 17.70 -7.74
C ASP A 123 -5.77 16.45 -7.43
N ASP A 124 -7.01 16.65 -6.99
CA ASP A 124 -7.92 15.54 -6.64
C ASP A 124 -8.17 14.62 -7.83
N GLU A 125 -8.26 15.17 -9.05
CA GLU A 125 -8.42 14.39 -10.28
C GLU A 125 -7.23 13.45 -10.51
N VAL A 126 -6.01 13.90 -10.22
CA VAL A 126 -4.79 13.08 -10.36
C VAL A 126 -4.75 11.99 -9.29
N LEU A 127 -5.15 12.32 -8.06
CA LEU A 127 -5.12 11.39 -6.93
C LEU A 127 -6.18 10.29 -7.06
N THR A 128 -7.34 10.61 -7.65
CA THR A 128 -8.51 9.72 -7.69
C THR A 128 -8.69 8.99 -9.02
N ASP A 129 -7.96 9.37 -10.07
CA ASP A 129 -7.99 8.70 -11.37
C ASP A 129 -7.20 7.37 -11.34
N PRO A 130 -7.87 6.20 -11.52
CA PRO A 130 -7.21 4.89 -11.52
C PRO A 130 -6.29 4.67 -12.73
N ASP A 131 -6.46 5.44 -13.81
CA ASP A 131 -5.68 5.30 -15.04
C ASP A 131 -4.46 6.24 -15.07
N ARG A 132 -4.38 7.18 -14.12
CA ARG A 132 -3.32 8.20 -14.09
C ARG A 132 -1.92 7.62 -13.92
N TYR A 133 -1.80 6.54 -13.16
CA TYR A 133 -0.54 5.85 -12.88
C TYR A 133 -0.68 4.36 -13.24
N PRO A 134 -0.34 3.94 -14.47
CA PRO A 134 -0.53 2.56 -14.91
C PRO A 134 0.17 1.50 -14.05
N TRP A 135 1.27 1.86 -13.38
CA TRP A 135 2.00 0.96 -12.47
C TRP A 135 1.22 0.63 -11.18
N LEU A 136 0.15 1.37 -10.87
CA LEU A 136 -0.79 1.05 -9.79
C LEU A 136 -1.88 0.04 -10.19
N GLN A 137 -1.85 -0.47 -11.43
CA GLN A 137 -2.69 -1.59 -11.88
C GLN A 137 -4.21 -1.32 -11.71
N GLY A 138 -4.65 -0.10 -12.04
CA GLY A 138 -6.07 0.30 -11.97
C GLY A 138 -6.53 0.77 -10.58
N HIS A 139 -5.61 0.88 -9.61
CA HIS A 139 -5.88 1.51 -8.32
C HIS A 139 -5.51 3.00 -8.35
N PRO A 140 -6.33 3.89 -7.78
CA PRO A 140 -6.00 5.31 -7.69
C PRO A 140 -4.89 5.57 -6.66
N LEU A 141 -4.07 6.60 -6.90
CA LEU A 141 -2.95 6.96 -6.03
C LEU A 141 -3.40 7.29 -4.59
N ILE A 142 -4.59 7.88 -4.42
CA ILE A 142 -5.13 8.24 -3.10
C ILE A 142 -5.23 7.05 -2.15
N GLY A 143 -5.58 5.86 -2.66
CA GLY A 143 -5.64 4.63 -1.87
C GLY A 143 -4.24 4.18 -1.48
N THR A 144 -3.32 4.10 -2.45
CA THR A 144 -1.91 3.76 -2.20
C THR A 144 -1.26 4.66 -1.15
N ALA A 145 -1.51 5.97 -1.25
CA ALA A 145 -1.02 6.94 -0.29
C ALA A 145 -1.64 6.74 1.10
N HIS A 146 -2.94 6.45 1.19
CA HIS A 146 -3.59 6.14 2.46
C HIS A 146 -2.99 4.91 3.15
N GLU A 147 -2.76 3.84 2.39
CA GLU A 147 -2.17 2.58 2.88
C GLU A 147 -0.70 2.75 3.29
N CYS A 148 0.02 3.73 2.74
CA CYS A 148 1.37 4.07 3.20
C CYS A 148 1.39 5.06 4.37
N LEU A 149 0.28 5.76 4.64
CA LEU A 149 0.18 6.86 5.62
C LEU A 149 -0.90 6.58 6.67
N GLY A 150 -2.05 7.26 6.59
CA GLY A 150 -3.06 7.28 7.64
C GLY A 150 -3.64 5.90 7.99
N GLY A 151 -3.83 5.03 6.99
CA GLY A 151 -4.21 3.63 7.21
C GLY A 151 -3.13 2.88 7.99
N HIS A 152 -1.88 3.05 7.57
CA HIS A 152 -0.74 2.38 8.19
C HIS A 152 -0.47 2.83 9.63
N TYR A 153 -0.63 4.12 9.92
CA TYR A 153 -0.49 4.63 11.30
C TYR A 153 -1.55 4.06 12.23
N ALA A 154 -2.76 3.87 11.71
CA ALA A 154 -3.83 3.28 12.47
C ALA A 154 -3.61 1.78 12.72
N TRP A 155 -3.09 1.05 11.74
CA TRP A 155 -2.56 -0.31 11.94
C TRP A 155 -1.50 -0.32 13.04
N ALA A 156 -0.47 0.52 12.94
CA ALA A 156 0.64 0.53 13.88
C ALA A 156 0.17 0.81 15.31
N ARG A 157 -0.78 1.73 15.48
CA ARG A 157 -1.37 2.01 16.79
C ARG A 157 -2.12 0.80 17.34
N GLU A 158 -2.89 0.12 16.49
CA GLU A 158 -3.63 -1.07 16.87
C GLU A 158 -2.71 -2.25 17.20
N GLU A 159 -1.64 -2.46 16.42
CA GLU A 159 -0.61 -3.44 16.71
C GLU A 159 0.02 -3.16 18.07
N LEU A 160 0.51 -1.94 18.31
CA LEU A 160 1.08 -1.60 19.63
C LEU A 160 0.08 -1.81 20.77
N ARG A 161 -1.20 -1.48 20.57
CA ARG A 161 -2.25 -1.67 21.58
C ARG A 161 -2.50 -3.15 21.88
N SER A 162 -2.75 -3.95 20.84
CA SER A 162 -3.11 -5.38 20.96
C SER A 162 -2.00 -6.21 21.60
N ARG A 163 -0.75 -5.85 21.33
CA ARG A 163 0.44 -6.53 21.90
C ARG A 163 0.53 -6.38 23.41
N TYR A 164 -0.03 -5.32 24.00
CA TYR A 164 0.00 -5.08 25.45
C TYR A 164 -1.32 -5.32 26.17
N ASP A 165 -2.46 -5.39 25.47
CA ASP A 165 -3.76 -5.69 26.09
C ASP A 165 -3.99 -7.21 26.30
N GLY A 166 -3.08 -8.06 25.81
CA GLY A 166 -3.17 -9.52 25.93
C GLY A 166 -4.21 -10.13 24.99
N SER A 167 -4.87 -9.32 24.16
CA SER A 167 -5.68 -9.76 23.03
C SER A 167 -4.75 -10.06 21.87
N SER A 168 -3.86 -11.03 22.05
CA SER A 168 -3.24 -11.74 20.93
C SER A 168 -4.30 -12.66 20.30
N GLY A 169 -5.42 -12.08 19.88
CA GLY A 169 -6.30 -12.69 18.91
C GLY A 169 -5.64 -12.45 17.58
N THR A 170 -5.19 -13.53 16.93
CA THR A 170 -4.68 -13.56 15.57
C THR A 170 -5.35 -12.47 14.71
N LEU A 171 -4.68 -11.33 14.54
CA LEU A 171 -4.89 -10.53 13.35
C LEU A 171 -4.34 -11.44 12.26
N ALA A 172 -5.26 -12.09 11.55
CA ALA A 172 -4.94 -13.01 10.49
C ALA A 172 -4.07 -12.27 9.46
N GLY A 173 -2.79 -12.66 9.36
CA GLY A 173 -1.86 -12.20 8.34
C GLY A 173 -1.22 -10.85 8.65
N ASP A 174 0.10 -10.78 8.48
CA ASP A 174 0.89 -9.58 8.30
C ASP A 174 0.50 -8.83 6.98
N THR A 175 -0.81 -8.62 6.74
CA THR A 175 -1.34 -8.12 5.45
C THR A 175 -1.83 -6.68 5.48
N ASP A 176 -1.52 -5.86 6.49
CA ASP A 176 -2.05 -4.49 6.60
C ASP A 176 -1.12 -3.39 6.02
N ALA A 177 -0.43 -3.75 4.94
CA ALA A 177 0.06 -2.81 3.91
C ALA A 177 -0.38 -3.25 2.50
N GLY A 178 -1.32 -4.19 2.39
CA GLY A 178 -1.74 -4.78 1.12
C GLY A 178 -3.24 -4.77 0.90
N PRO A 179 -3.73 -3.86 0.04
CA PRO A 179 -4.89 -4.13 -0.78
C PRO A 179 -4.58 -3.80 -2.25
N PHE A 180 -3.60 -4.49 -2.86
CA PHE A 180 -3.50 -4.50 -4.33
C PHE A 180 -3.95 -5.82 -4.95
N VAL A 181 -4.29 -6.83 -4.15
CA VAL A 181 -4.87 -8.09 -4.67
C VAL A 181 -6.39 -7.96 -4.67
N GLY A 182 -6.90 -7.20 -5.63
CA GLY A 182 -8.28 -7.36 -6.11
C GLY A 182 -8.38 -8.59 -7.01
N GLN A 183 -9.21 -9.53 -6.59
CA GLN A 183 -9.78 -10.68 -7.32
C GLN A 183 -9.21 -11.02 -8.72
N GLU A 184 -8.68 -12.23 -8.83
CA GLU A 184 -8.45 -12.88 -10.13
C GLU A 184 -9.70 -12.82 -11.01
N GLY A 185 -9.50 -12.23 -12.18
CA GLY A 185 -10.44 -12.17 -13.28
C GLY A 185 -9.67 -12.01 -14.58
N VAL A 186 -8.70 -12.90 -14.80
CA VAL A 186 -8.13 -13.11 -16.14
C VAL A 186 -9.19 -13.90 -16.92
N PRO A 187 -9.79 -13.36 -18.01
CA PRO A 187 -10.45 -14.24 -18.95
C PRO A 187 -9.36 -15.02 -19.69
N ASP A 188 -9.44 -16.35 -19.62
CA ASP A 188 -8.64 -17.27 -20.43
C ASP A 188 -8.78 -16.87 -21.91
N ASP A 189 -7.71 -16.30 -22.46
CA ASP A 189 -7.52 -16.15 -23.90
C ASP A 189 -6.88 -17.45 -24.41
N ASP A 190 -7.72 -18.47 -24.59
CA ASP A 190 -7.34 -19.70 -25.28
C ASP A 190 -8.55 -20.30 -26.01
N ALA A 191 -8.80 -19.81 -27.23
CA ALA A 191 -9.40 -20.59 -28.30
C ALA A 191 -9.17 -19.95 -29.68
N ILE A 192 -8.01 -20.24 -30.29
CA ILE A 192 -7.93 -20.33 -31.76
C ILE A 192 -7.59 -21.78 -32.14
N ALA A 193 -8.60 -22.49 -32.67
CA ALA A 193 -8.49 -23.55 -33.68
C ALA A 193 -9.93 -23.89 -34.12
N ASP A 194 -10.40 -23.41 -35.27
CA ASP A 194 -10.28 -24.01 -36.62
C ASP A 194 -11.57 -24.74 -37.04
N ALA A 195 -11.94 -24.44 -38.29
CA ALA A 195 -12.97 -24.92 -39.20
C ALA A 195 -13.95 -26.04 -38.77
N SER A 196 -15.24 -25.82 -39.05
CA SER A 196 -15.91 -26.47 -40.21
C SER A 196 -17.38 -26.05 -40.38
N ALA A 197 -17.75 -25.95 -41.66
CA ALA A 197 -19.06 -25.74 -42.28
C ALA A 197 -20.30 -26.29 -41.54
N ASP A 198 -21.41 -25.53 -41.51
CA ASP A 198 -22.54 -25.70 -42.44
C ASP A 198 -23.60 -24.61 -42.15
N GLY A 199 -24.09 -23.94 -43.19
CA GLY A 199 -25.08 -22.86 -43.08
C GLY A 199 -25.90 -22.78 -44.37
N PRO A 200 -27.23 -22.67 -44.28
CA PRO A 200 -28.12 -23.07 -45.37
C PRO A 200 -28.11 -22.09 -46.54
N THR A 201 -28.18 -22.67 -47.73
CA THR A 201 -28.39 -22.02 -49.02
C THR A 201 -29.72 -21.25 -49.05
N GLU A 202 -29.65 -19.94 -49.24
CA GLU A 202 -30.79 -19.14 -49.70
C GLU A 202 -30.63 -18.85 -51.20
N THR A 203 -31.57 -19.38 -51.95
CA THR A 203 -31.65 -19.33 -53.42
C THR A 203 -32.12 -17.94 -53.85
N VAL A 204 -31.29 -17.22 -54.60
CA VAL A 204 -31.70 -16.01 -55.34
C VAL A 204 -31.78 -16.36 -56.82
N GLU A 205 -32.97 -16.22 -57.41
CA GLU A 205 -33.27 -16.43 -58.83
C GLU A 205 -32.59 -15.38 -59.73
N PRO A 206 -32.26 -15.72 -61.00
CA PRO A 206 -31.57 -14.81 -61.89
C PRO A 206 -32.53 -13.83 -62.61
N VAL A 207 -32.06 -12.59 -62.76
CA VAL A 207 -32.60 -11.57 -63.67
C VAL A 207 -32.14 -11.89 -65.11
N PRO A 208 -33.00 -11.82 -66.13
CA PRO A 208 -32.60 -12.03 -67.53
C PRO A 208 -32.11 -10.73 -68.19
N GLU A 209 -31.02 -10.82 -68.97
CA GLU A 209 -30.67 -9.84 -69.99
C GLU A 209 -30.70 -10.50 -71.39
N ALA A 210 -31.39 -9.81 -72.30
CA ALA A 210 -31.43 -9.89 -73.78
C ALA A 210 -31.87 -11.20 -74.47
#